data_AF-A0A1E3YNS5-F1
#
_entry.id   AF-A0A1E3YNS5-F1
#
_cell.length_a   1.000
_cell.length_b   1.000
_cell.length_c   1.000
_cell.angle_alpha   90.00
_cell.angle_beta   90.00
_cell.angle_gamma   90.00
#
_symmetry.space_group_name_H-M   'P 1'
#
loop_
_entity.id
_entity.type
_entity.pdbx_description
1 polymer ?
#
loop_
_entity_poly.entity_id
_entity_poly.type
_entity_poly.pdbx_seq_one_letter_code
_entity_poly.pdbx_strand_id
1 'polypeptide(L)'
;MRIDESSSRSPSDRIATRADAARPLRIALISPKGPLYRHRGGIWKKSLRYQPLTLTTLAALIPNELPHEVVLYDEGIEDVPVDLQADLVGITVITGTAPRAYELSDGYRRRGMVVVMGGPHVTLVPDDAQPHADAIVVGYADAASGS
;
A
#
# COMPACT_ATOMS: atom_id res chain seq x y z
N MET A 1 18.42 -30.38 -5.06
CA MET A 1 17.59 -29.18 -5.28
C MET A 1 18.23 -28.07 -4.48
N ARG A 2 18.91 -27.13 -5.14
CA ARG A 2 19.60 -26.01 -4.47
C ARG A 2 18.53 -24.97 -4.13
N ILE A 3 18.43 -24.66 -2.85
CA ILE A 3 17.61 -23.57 -2.33
C ILE A 3 18.35 -22.30 -2.68
N ASP A 4 17.74 -21.46 -3.52
CA ASP A 4 18.24 -20.12 -3.81
C ASP A 4 17.92 -19.22 -2.61
N GLU A 5 18.94 -18.90 -1.81
CA GLU A 5 18.90 -18.03 -0.63
C GLU A 5 18.96 -16.53 -0.99
N SER A 6 18.65 -16.13 -2.23
CA SER A 6 18.53 -14.72 -2.59
C SER A 6 17.07 -14.26 -2.41
N SER A 7 16.79 -13.67 -1.23
CA SER A 7 15.70 -12.71 -0.93
C SER A 7 14.75 -13.12 0.21
N SER A 8 15.18 -13.01 1.48
CA SER A 8 14.30 -13.13 2.64
C SER A 8 14.44 -12.01 3.68
N ARG A 9 14.65 -10.76 3.25
CA ARG A 9 14.62 -9.60 4.17
C ARG A 9 13.18 -9.16 4.40
N SER A 10 12.82 -8.86 5.65
CA SER A 10 11.47 -8.41 5.98
C SER A 10 11.19 -7.04 5.34
N PRO A 11 9.91 -6.66 5.12
CA PRO A 11 9.56 -5.33 4.64
C PRO A 11 10.17 -4.22 5.50
N SER A 12 10.19 -4.41 6.82
CA SER A 12 10.80 -3.53 7.80
C SER A 12 12.31 -3.34 7.54
N ASP A 13 13.05 -4.42 7.26
CA ASP A 13 14.49 -4.35 6.96
C ASP A 13 14.76 -3.59 5.65
N ARG A 14 13.88 -3.77 4.65
CA ARG A 14 13.97 -3.08 3.35
C ARG A 14 13.70 -1.58 3.50
N ILE A 15 12.76 -1.19 4.37
CA ILE A 15 12.48 0.21 4.70
C ILE A 15 13.64 0.82 5.49
N ALA A 16 14.12 0.13 6.52
CA ALA A 16 15.24 0.58 7.35
C ALA A 16 16.51 0.82 6.51
N THR A 17 16.83 -0.09 5.59
CA THR A 17 17.96 0.08 4.65
C THR A 17 17.82 1.33 3.78
N ARG A 18 16.59 1.76 3.46
CA ARG A 18 16.33 3.00 2.69
C ARG A 18 16.36 4.26 3.54
N ALA A 19 16.10 4.12 4.84
CA ALA A 19 16.08 5.22 5.79
C ALA A 19 17.47 5.64 6.28
N ASP A 20 18.47 4.76 6.11
CA ASP A 20 19.87 4.99 6.50
C ASP A 20 20.58 6.06 5.62
N ALA A 21 19.88 6.59 4.61
CA ALA A 21 20.33 7.75 3.85
C ALA A 21 19.86 9.04 4.53
N ALA A 22 20.69 10.09 4.53
CA ALA A 22 20.44 11.42 5.12
C ALA A 22 19.21 12.21 4.56
N ARG A 23 18.22 11.54 3.97
CA ARG A 23 16.98 12.09 3.42
C ARG A 23 15.74 11.46 4.08
N PRO A 24 14.62 12.19 4.18
CA PRO A 24 13.36 11.61 4.62
C PRO A 24 12.92 10.42 3.74
N LEU A 25 12.28 9.43 4.37
CA LEU A 25 11.57 8.36 3.68
C LEU A 25 10.38 8.94 2.91
N ARG A 26 10.23 8.56 1.65
CA ARG A 26 9.10 9.01 0.82
C ARG A 26 8.01 7.94 0.80
N ILE A 27 6.81 8.32 1.25
CA ILE A 27 5.67 7.42 1.37
C ILE A 27 4.55 7.93 0.47
N ALA A 28 4.05 7.06 -0.41
CA ALA A 28 2.91 7.37 -1.26
C ALA A 28 1.69 6.54 -0.85
N LEU A 29 0.56 7.19 -0.55
CA LEU A 29 -0.70 6.52 -0.27
C LEU A 29 -1.65 6.68 -1.44
N ILE A 30 -2.15 5.58 -1.96
CA ILE A 30 -2.92 5.56 -3.20
C ILE A 30 -4.33 4.99 -2.94
N SER A 31 -5.33 5.75 -3.38
CA SER A 31 -6.72 5.30 -3.54
C SER A 31 -6.98 5.07 -5.03
N PRO A 32 -7.02 3.81 -5.52
CA PRO A 32 -7.16 3.54 -6.95
C PRO A 32 -8.56 3.81 -7.48
N LYS A 33 -8.68 4.10 -8.78
CA LYS A 33 -9.98 4.37 -9.41
C LYS A 33 -10.77 3.08 -9.65
N GLY A 34 -12.08 3.15 -9.42
CA GLY A 34 -13.00 2.05 -9.72
C GLY A 34 -13.50 2.08 -11.18
N PRO A 35 -14.03 0.98 -11.71
CA PRO A 35 -14.61 0.92 -13.06
C PRO A 35 -15.81 1.87 -13.26
N LEU A 36 -16.44 2.32 -12.16
CA LEU A 36 -17.52 3.31 -12.16
C LEU A 36 -17.04 4.75 -12.44
N TYR A 37 -15.73 5.02 -12.46
CA TYR A 37 -15.16 6.35 -12.77
C TYR A 37 -15.12 6.70 -14.27
N ARG A 38 -15.88 5.97 -15.11
CA ARG A 38 -16.03 6.27 -16.55
C ARG A 38 -16.85 7.54 -16.84
N HIS A 39 -17.52 8.13 -15.85
CA HIS A 39 -18.27 9.37 -16.01
C HIS A 39 -17.70 10.50 -15.14
N ARG A 40 -17.31 11.57 -15.82
CA ARG A 40 -16.59 12.76 -15.37
C ARG A 40 -17.44 13.62 -14.40
N GLY A 41 -17.74 13.13 -13.19
CA GLY A 41 -18.58 13.87 -12.22
C GLY A 41 -18.85 13.27 -10.82
N GLY A 42 -17.93 12.50 -10.23
CA GLY A 42 -18.18 11.73 -8.99
C GLY A 42 -17.86 12.43 -7.65
N ILE A 43 -18.88 13.09 -7.06
CA ILE A 43 -19.33 13.30 -5.65
C ILE A 43 -18.37 13.26 -4.43
N TRP A 44 -17.15 12.69 -4.46
CA TRP A 44 -16.31 12.57 -3.26
C TRP A 44 -15.05 13.44 -3.34
N LYS A 45 -15.12 14.65 -2.74
CA LYS A 45 -13.93 15.47 -2.49
C LYS A 45 -13.11 14.81 -1.38
N LYS A 46 -12.15 13.97 -1.79
CA LYS A 46 -11.16 13.20 -0.99
C LYS A 46 -11.75 12.02 -0.20
N SER A 47 -11.44 10.80 -0.64
CA SER A 47 -11.76 9.54 0.05
C SER A 47 -10.81 9.24 1.23
N LEU A 48 -10.54 10.22 2.09
CA LEU A 48 -9.71 10.04 3.30
C LEU A 48 -10.37 9.10 4.34
N ARG A 49 -11.68 8.83 4.21
CA ARG A 49 -12.43 7.95 5.14
C ARG A 49 -12.01 6.48 5.05
N TYR A 50 -11.44 6.04 3.94
CA TYR A 50 -11.05 4.62 3.71
C TYR A 50 -9.53 4.36 3.80
N GLN A 51 -8.73 5.41 4.03
CA GLN A 51 -7.28 5.32 4.30
C GLN A 51 -6.84 5.13 5.78
N PRO A 52 -7.71 5.09 6.83
CA PRO A 52 -7.25 4.95 8.21
C PRO A 52 -6.41 3.70 8.50
N LEU A 53 -6.75 2.55 7.91
CA LEU A 53 -6.05 1.29 8.19
C LEU A 53 -4.64 1.27 7.60
N THR A 54 -4.47 1.75 6.37
CA THR A 54 -3.15 1.83 5.71
C THR A 54 -2.23 2.79 6.48
N LEU A 55 -2.73 3.96 6.90
CA LEU A 55 -1.95 4.91 7.71
C LEU A 55 -1.47 4.33 9.04
N THR A 56 -2.35 3.61 9.75
CA THR A 56 -2.02 3.05 11.07
C THR A 56 -0.97 1.95 10.96
N THR A 57 -1.04 1.11 9.92
CA THR A 57 -0.01 0.08 9.71
C THR A 57 1.29 0.65 9.18
N LEU A 58 1.26 1.68 8.32
CA LEU A 58 2.48 2.35 7.89
C LEU A 58 3.19 3.00 9.08
N ALA A 59 2.46 3.61 10.01
CA ALA A 59 3.00 4.11 11.27
C ALA A 59 3.64 2.99 12.12
N ALA A 60 3.14 1.75 12.05
CA ALA A 60 3.76 0.60 12.72
C ALA A 60 5.02 0.05 12.02
N LEU A 61 5.16 0.28 10.70
CA LEU A 61 6.29 -0.19 9.89
C LEU A 61 7.44 0.82 9.81
N ILE A 62 7.17 2.10 10.09
CA ILE A 62 8.17 3.16 10.06
C ILE A 62 8.63 3.41 11.50
N PRO A 63 9.91 3.16 11.83
CA PRO A 63 10.48 3.59 13.10
C PRO A 63 10.19 5.07 13.36
N ASN A 64 9.63 5.39 14.54
CA ASN A 64 9.17 6.73 14.89
C ASN A 64 10.29 7.78 14.85
N GLU A 65 11.55 7.33 14.93
CA GLU A 65 12.75 8.14 14.93
C GLU A 65 13.18 8.56 13.52
N LEU A 66 12.56 8.02 12.46
CA LEU A 66 12.95 8.29 11.08
C LEU A 66 12.14 9.43 10.46
N PRO A 67 12.81 10.43 9.86
CA PRO A 67 12.13 11.48 9.13
C PRO A 67 11.42 10.88 7.91
N HIS A 68 10.18 11.28 7.67
CA HIS A 68 9.39 10.80 6.55
C HIS A 68 8.46 11.87 5.99
N GLU A 69 8.16 11.75 4.71
CA GLU A 69 7.23 12.59 3.96
C GLU A 69 6.13 11.70 3.38
N VAL A 70 4.88 12.15 3.50
CA VAL A 70 3.71 11.41 3.02
C VAL A 70 3.02 12.23 1.92
N VAL A 71 2.77 11.57 0.79
CA VAL A 71 1.97 12.11 -0.32
C VAL A 71 0.74 11.22 -0.52
N LEU A 72 -0.41 11.86 -0.74
CA LEU A 72 -1.68 11.18 -0.99
C LEU A 72 -2.07 11.34 -2.45
N TYR A 73 -2.44 10.24 -3.09
CA TYR A 73 -3.02 10.21 -4.43
C TYR A 73 -4.39 9.56 -4.39
N ASP A 74 -5.38 10.22 -4.97
CA ASP A 74 -6.72 9.69 -5.17
C ASP A 74 -6.99 9.68 -6.67
N GLU A 75 -6.92 8.50 -7.31
CA GLU A 75 -7.16 8.34 -8.75
C GLU A 75 -8.59 8.71 -9.17
N GLY A 76 -9.50 8.91 -8.21
CA GLY A 76 -10.81 9.52 -8.46
C GLY A 76 -10.77 11.03 -8.66
N ILE A 77 -9.66 11.69 -8.32
CA ILE A 77 -9.45 13.15 -8.40
C ILE A 77 -8.33 13.47 -9.38
N GLU A 78 -7.19 12.79 -9.25
CA GLU A 78 -6.00 12.99 -10.07
C GLU A 78 -5.28 11.65 -10.31
N ASP A 79 -4.75 11.44 -11.51
CA ASP A 79 -3.98 10.23 -11.79
C ASP A 79 -2.67 10.23 -10.98
N VAL A 80 -2.23 9.04 -10.55
CA VAL A 80 -0.93 8.88 -9.90
C VAL A 80 0.19 9.12 -10.94
N PRO A 81 1.26 9.88 -10.61
CA PRO A 81 2.38 10.09 -11.51
C PRO A 81 2.99 8.78 -12.00
N VAL A 82 3.26 8.68 -13.30
CA VAL A 82 3.85 7.47 -13.91
C VAL A 82 5.24 7.20 -13.32
N ASP A 83 6.00 8.27 -13.08
CA ASP A 83 7.35 8.28 -12.56
C ASP A 83 7.43 8.36 -11.02
N LEU A 84 6.33 8.05 -10.32
CA LEU A 84 6.24 8.09 -8.85
C LEU A 84 7.50 7.52 -8.18
N GLN A 85 8.15 8.36 -7.37
CA GLN A 85 9.32 8.00 -6.57
C GLN A 85 8.93 7.92 -5.09
N ALA A 86 8.83 6.71 -4.56
CA ALA A 86 8.55 6.45 -3.15
C ALA A 86 9.35 5.23 -2.69
N ASP A 87 9.74 5.26 -1.42
CA ASP A 87 10.41 4.15 -0.76
C ASP A 87 9.38 3.08 -0.32
N LEU A 88 8.16 3.54 -0.01
CA LEU A 88 7.02 2.77 0.50
C LEU A 88 5.71 3.26 -0.15
N VAL A 89 4.87 2.32 -0.59
CA VAL A 89 3.57 2.60 -1.19
C VAL A 89 2.49 1.89 -0.38
N GLY A 90 1.50 2.64 0.10
CA GLY A 90 0.29 2.11 0.71
C GLY A 90 -0.87 2.17 -0.26
N ILE A 91 -1.56 1.06 -0.50
CA ILE A 91 -2.74 1.02 -1.40
C ILE A 91 -3.98 0.61 -0.60
N THR A 92 -5.04 1.42 -0.67
CA THR A 92 -6.36 1.02 -0.17
C THR A 92 -7.13 0.28 -1.26
N VAL A 93 -7.57 -0.94 -0.96
CA VAL A 93 -8.21 -1.84 -1.92
C VAL A 93 -9.64 -2.10 -1.48
N ILE A 94 -10.57 -1.67 -2.33
CA ILE A 94 -11.97 -2.06 -2.26
C ILE A 94 -12.25 -3.00 -3.44
N THR A 95 -13.27 -3.85 -3.35
CA THR A 95 -13.50 -4.91 -4.34
C THR A 95 -13.63 -4.39 -5.76
N GLY A 96 -14.28 -3.23 -5.94
CA GLY A 96 -14.39 -2.60 -7.26
C GLY A 96 -13.05 -2.10 -7.83
N THR A 97 -12.05 -1.82 -6.99
CA THR A 97 -10.75 -1.26 -7.42
C THR A 97 -9.63 -2.29 -7.42
N ALA A 98 -9.89 -3.54 -6.99
CA ALA A 98 -8.87 -4.58 -6.83
C ALA A 98 -8.01 -4.83 -8.09
N PRO A 99 -8.59 -4.98 -9.30
CA PRO A 99 -7.76 -5.19 -10.50
C PRO A 99 -6.77 -4.04 -10.76
N ARG A 100 -7.21 -2.79 -10.56
CA ARG A 100 -6.36 -1.60 -10.71
C ARG A 100 -5.31 -1.51 -9.61
N ALA A 101 -5.69 -1.84 -8.38
CA ALA A 101 -4.77 -1.87 -7.25
C ALA A 101 -3.62 -2.86 -7.49
N TYR A 102 -3.93 -4.06 -8.00
CA TYR A 102 -2.94 -5.10 -8.29
C TYR A 102 -2.00 -4.69 -9.43
N GLU A 103 -2.54 -4.13 -10.52
CA GLU A 103 -1.74 -3.60 -11.63
C GLU A 103 -0.71 -2.56 -11.16
N LEU A 104 -1.16 -1.60 -10.36
CA LEU A 104 -0.30 -0.57 -9.76
C LEU A 104 0.75 -1.20 -8.84
N SER A 105 0.30 -2.07 -7.93
CA SER A 105 1.16 -2.73 -6.94
C SER A 105 2.31 -3.49 -7.61
N ASP A 106 1.99 -4.33 -8.61
CA ASP A 106 3.00 -5.10 -9.33
C ASP A 106 3.98 -4.18 -10.07
N GLY A 107 3.50 -3.07 -10.63
CA GLY A 107 4.34 -2.05 -11.26
C GLY A 107 5.30 -1.37 -10.29
N TYR A 108 4.86 -1.07 -9.07
CA TYR A 108 5.73 -0.49 -8.03
C TYR A 108 6.75 -1.50 -7.51
N ARG A 109 6.33 -2.75 -7.28
CA ARG A 109 7.22 -3.82 -6.83
C ARG A 109 8.29 -4.17 -7.86
N ARG A 110 7.95 -4.18 -9.16
CA ARG A 110 8.95 -4.31 -10.25
C ARG A 110 10.00 -3.20 -10.26
N ARG A 111 9.66 -2.01 -9.75
CA ARG A 111 10.59 -0.88 -9.56
C ARG A 111 11.34 -0.95 -8.21
N GLY A 112 11.17 -2.02 -7.45
CA GLY A 112 11.80 -2.26 -6.16
C GLY A 112 11.13 -1.56 -4.98
N MET A 113 10.04 -0.83 -5.18
CA MET A 113 9.33 -0.15 -4.09
C MET A 113 8.72 -1.18 -3.13
N VAL A 114 8.61 -0.83 -1.84
CA VAL A 114 7.89 -1.67 -0.87
C VAL A 114 6.41 -1.35 -0.99
N VAL A 115 5.55 -2.34 -1.16
CA VAL A 115 4.09 -2.14 -1.28
C VAL A 115 3.33 -2.85 -0.17
N VAL A 116 2.49 -2.07 0.52
CA VAL A 116 1.57 -2.55 1.56
C VAL A 116 0.14 -2.32 1.09
N MET A 117 -0.68 -3.36 1.12
CA MET A 117 -2.09 -3.26 0.75
C MET A 117 -3.00 -3.44 1.96
N GLY A 118 -4.08 -2.66 2.03
CA GLY A 118 -5.11 -2.83 3.07
C GLY A 118 -6.48 -2.41 2.56
N GLY A 119 -7.49 -2.48 3.40
CA GLY A 119 -8.86 -2.11 3.06
C GLY A 119 -9.81 -3.31 2.91
N PRO A 120 -11.11 -3.06 2.71
CA PRO A 120 -12.15 -4.09 2.80
C PRO A 120 -11.91 -5.32 1.91
N HIS A 121 -11.37 -5.14 0.70
CA HIS A 121 -11.08 -6.28 -0.19
C HIS A 121 -9.97 -7.16 0.38
N VAL A 122 -8.88 -6.54 0.85
CA VAL A 122 -7.76 -7.25 1.47
C VAL A 122 -8.21 -8.00 2.72
N THR A 123 -9.12 -7.41 3.51
CA THR A 123 -9.69 -8.08 4.68
C THR A 123 -10.55 -9.30 4.30
N LEU A 124 -11.39 -9.17 3.26
CA LEU A 124 -12.36 -10.20 2.88
C LEU A 124 -11.74 -11.35 2.09
N VAL A 125 -10.75 -11.06 1.26
CA VAL A 125 -10.06 -12.03 0.38
C VAL A 125 -8.54 -11.78 0.42
N PRO A 126 -7.88 -12.05 1.56
CA PRO A 126 -6.45 -11.81 1.73
C PRO A 126 -5.58 -12.61 0.74
N ASP A 127 -5.99 -13.84 0.42
CA ASP A 127 -5.27 -14.72 -0.51
C ASP A 127 -5.24 -14.17 -1.95
N ASP A 128 -6.25 -13.38 -2.34
CA ASP A 128 -6.30 -12.70 -3.63
C ASP A 128 -5.34 -11.50 -3.67
N ALA A 129 -5.16 -10.81 -2.53
CA ALA A 129 -4.30 -9.64 -2.42
C ALA A 129 -2.82 -9.98 -2.16
N GLN A 130 -2.53 -11.02 -1.37
CA GLN A 130 -1.18 -11.35 -0.91
C GLN A 130 -0.12 -11.49 -2.03
N PRO A 131 -0.41 -12.09 -3.22
CA PRO A 131 0.58 -12.22 -4.30
C PRO A 131 1.08 -10.87 -4.83
N HIS A 132 0.27 -9.83 -4.67
CA HIS A 132 0.53 -8.50 -5.22
C HIS A 132 1.21 -7.56 -4.22
N ALA A 133 1.36 -7.91 -2.93
CA ALA A 133 1.96 -7.04 -1.91
C ALA A 133 3.24 -7.62 -1.30
N ASP A 134 4.06 -6.77 -0.68
CA ASP A 134 5.12 -7.20 0.24
C ASP A 134 4.55 -7.47 1.64
N ALA A 135 3.47 -6.78 2.01
CA ALA A 135 2.68 -7.07 3.21
C ALA A 135 1.21 -6.69 2.97
N ILE A 136 0.29 -7.42 3.60
CA ILE A 136 -1.12 -7.08 3.61
C ILE A 136 -1.60 -6.75 5.02
N VAL A 137 -2.58 -5.86 5.09
CA VAL A 137 -3.25 -5.47 6.33
C VAL A 137 -4.67 -6.00 6.26
N VAL A 138 -4.92 -7.02 7.07
CA VAL A 138 -6.22 -7.66 7.24
C VAL A 138 -6.85 -7.10 8.51
N GLY A 139 -8.11 -6.64 8.45
CA GLY A 139 -8.85 -6.33 9.67
C GLY A 139 -10.29 -5.84 9.49
N TYR A 140 -11.18 -6.36 10.34
CA TYR A 140 -11.72 -5.60 11.48
C TYR A 140 -11.08 -6.20 12.74
N ALA A 141 -10.71 -5.41 13.75
CA ALA A 141 -10.13 -5.93 15.00
C ALA A 141 -11.17 -6.71 15.83
N ASP A 142 -11.49 -7.94 15.44
CA ASP A 142 -12.00 -8.99 16.33
C ASP A 142 -12.11 -10.33 15.58
N ALA A 143 -11.13 -11.21 15.80
CA ALA A 143 -11.30 -12.66 15.78
C ALA A 143 -10.00 -13.33 16.26
N ALA A 144 -10.13 -14.10 17.34
CA ALA A 144 -9.17 -15.05 17.89
C ALA A 144 -8.14 -14.55 18.93
N SER A 145 -8.63 -13.96 20.03
CA SER A 145 -8.23 -14.53 21.33
C SER A 145 -8.98 -15.85 21.48
N GLY A 146 -8.25 -16.95 21.32
CA GLY A 146 -8.71 -18.26 21.74
C GLY A 146 -8.73 -18.32 23.26
N SER A 147 -9.89 -18.67 23.82
CA SER A 147 -10.08 -19.53 25.01
C SER A 147 -11.57 -19.76 25.21
#